data_AF-X1T3X4-F1
#
_entry.id   AF-X1T3X4-F1
#
_cell.length_a   1.000
_cell.length_b   1.000
_cell.length_c   1.000
_cell.angle_alpha   90.00
_cell.angle_beta   90.00
_cell.angle_gamma   90.00
#
_symmetry.space_group_name_H-M   'P 1'
#
loop_
_entity.id
_entity.type
_entity.pdbx_description
1 polymer ?
#
loop_
_entity_poly.entity_id
_entity_poly.type
_entity_poly.pdbx_seq_one_letter_code
_entity_poly.pdbx_strand_id
1 'polypeptide(L)' 'MNEIGLPKPQKIEKLNQILGELKNKGKLLGVLFAYRNGGLIAKDFKEDIDFNNFTSMCASVLESATDLG' A
#
# COMPACT_ATOMS: atom_id res chain seq x y z
N MET A 1 -3.15 26.70 -7.59
CA MET A 1 -4.34 25.82 -7.43
C MET A 1 -4.49 25.52 -5.96
N ASN A 2 -5.57 25.97 -5.32
CA ASN A 2 -5.86 25.58 -3.94
C ASN A 2 -6.29 24.12 -3.99
N GLU A 3 -5.43 23.21 -3.53
CA GLU A 3 -5.82 21.82 -3.32
C GLU A 3 -6.82 21.78 -2.17
N ILE A 4 -8.12 21.80 -2.50
CA ILE A 4 -9.18 21.50 -1.54
C ILE A 4 -8.95 20.04 -1.16
N GLY A 5 -8.33 19.83 0.01
CA GLY A 5 -8.06 18.50 0.52
C GLY A 5 -9.35 17.69 0.59
N LEU A 6 -9.37 16.53 -0.06
CA LEU A 6 -10.53 15.65 -0.03
C LEU A 6 -10.90 15.27 1.42
N PRO A 7 -12.20 15.22 1.77
CA PRO A 7 -12.68 14.60 3.00
C PRO A 7 -12.10 13.19 3.18
N LYS A 8 -11.83 12.77 4.43
CA LYS A 8 -11.23 11.46 4.75
C LYS A 8 -11.92 10.26 4.05
N PRO A 9 -13.26 10.17 4.01
CA PRO A 9 -13.94 9.05 3.33
C PRO A 9 -13.64 9.00 1.84
N GLN A 10 -13.66 10.15 1.15
CA GLN A 10 -13.38 10.25 -0.29
C GLN A 10 -11.92 9.91 -0.60
N LYS A 11 -10.98 10.18 0.32
CA LYS A 11 -9.58 9.76 0.18
C LYS A 11 -9.43 8.23 0.20
N ILE A 12 -10.16 7.55 1.08
CA ILE A 12 -10.12 6.09 1.20
C ILE A 12 -10.72 5.43 -0.03
N GLU A 13 -11.88 5.92 -0.52
CA GLU A 13 -12.51 5.42 -1.74
C GLU A 13 -11.58 5.56 -2.95
N LYS A 14 -10.98 6.74 -3.11
CA LYS A 14 -10.04 7.02 -4.21
C LYS A 14 -8.79 6.15 -4.11
N LEU A 15 -8.27 5.92 -2.91
CA LEU A 15 -7.13 5.01 -2.69
C LEU A 15 -7.47 3.59 -3.11
N ASN A 16 -8.63 3.06 -2.69
CA ASN A 16 -9.07 1.72 -3.07
C ASN A 16 -9.25 1.59 -4.59
N GLN A 17 -9.79 2.61 -5.25
CA GLN A 17 -9.90 2.64 -6.70
C GLN A 17 -8.52 2.55 -7.39
N ILE A 18 -7.54 3.35 -6.93
CA ILE A 18 -6.18 3.33 -7.47
C ILE A 18 -5.53 1.94 -7.28
N LEU A 19 -5.70 1.32 -6.11
CA LEU A 19 -5.17 -0.02 -5.86
C LEU A 19 -5.76 -1.07 -6.81
N GLY A 20 -7.08 -1.03 -7.02
CA GLY A 20 -7.75 -1.93 -7.97
C GLY A 20 -7.27 -1.71 -9.41
N GLU A 21 -7.09 -0.46 -9.84
CA GLU A 21 -6.54 -0.16 -11.17
C GLU A 21 -5.11 -0.69 -11.33
N LEU A 22 -4.23 -0.50 -10.34
CA LEU A 22 -2.85 -1.00 -10.37
C LEU A 22 -2.83 -2.52 -10.48
N LYS A 23 -3.63 -3.20 -9.65
CA LYS A 23 -3.77 -4.66 -9.67
C LYS A 23 -4.18 -5.16 -11.04
N ASN A 24 -5.22 -4.57 -11.62
CA ASN A 24 -5.78 -4.99 -12.90
C ASN A 24 -4.82 -4.69 -14.08
N LYS A 25 -4.24 -3.50 -14.13
CA LYS A 25 -3.29 -3.11 -15.20
C LYS A 25 -2.01 -3.94 -15.15
N GLY A 26 -1.51 -4.23 -13.96
CA GLY A 26 -0.31 -5.04 -13.76
C GLY A 26 -0.57 -6.56 -13.80
N LYS A 27 -1.83 -7.00 -13.91
CA LYS A 27 -2.23 -8.42 -13.76
C LYS A 27 -1.64 -9.07 -12.50
N LEU A 28 -1.67 -8.33 -11.39
CA LEU A 28 -1.07 -8.72 -10.12
C LEU A 28 -2.04 -9.57 -9.29
N LEU A 29 -1.48 -10.46 -8.46
CA LEU A 29 -2.26 -11.25 -7.49
C LEU A 29 -2.89 -10.34 -6.41
N GLY A 30 -2.16 -9.30 -6.01
CA GLY A 30 -2.65 -8.27 -5.11
C GLY A 30 -1.73 -7.06 -5.04
N VAL A 31 -2.22 -6.00 -4.42
CA VAL A 31 -1.48 -4.75 -4.19
C VAL A 31 -1.73 -4.29 -2.77
N LEU A 32 -0.69 -3.84 -2.08
CA LEU A 32 -0.81 -3.19 -0.78
C LEU A 32 -0.13 -1.82 -0.81
N PHE A 33 -0.57 -0.96 0.10
CA PHE A 33 0.01 0.34 0.34
C PHE A 33 0.29 0.45 1.83
N ALA A 34 1.54 0.74 2.17
CA ALA A 34 2.03 0.76 3.53
C ALA A 34 3.03 1.91 3.73
N TYR A 35 3.17 2.35 4.97
CA TYR A 35 4.24 3.24 5.38
C TYR A 35 5.60 2.54 5.29
N ARG A 36 6.67 3.33 5.19
CA ARG A 36 8.04 2.81 5.12
C ARG A 36 8.43 1.96 6.33
N ASN A 37 7.83 2.22 7.48
CA ASN A 37 8.03 1.46 8.72
C ASN A 37 7.20 0.16 8.81
N GLY A 38 6.49 -0.21 7.73
CA GLY A 38 5.67 -1.42 7.68
C GLY A 38 4.23 -1.25 8.17
N GLY A 39 3.79 -0.06 8.56
CA GLY A 39 2.38 0.18 8.91
C GLY A 39 1.46 0.05 7.69
N LEU A 40 0.56 -0.92 7.67
CA LEU A 40 -0.38 -1.13 6.58
C LEU A 40 -1.44 -0.01 6.51
N ILE A 41 -1.66 0.55 5.32
CA ILE A 41 -2.67 1.60 5.07
C ILE A 41 -3.88 1.00 4.34
N ALA A 42 -3.64 0.27 3.26
CA ALA A 42 -4.69 -0.35 2.45
C ALA A 42 -4.15 -1.56 1.69
N LYS A 43 -5.04 -2.49 1.32
CA LYS A 43 -4.70 -3.69 0.57
C LYS A 43 -5.86 -4.14 -0.33
N ASP A 44 -5.51 -4.69 -1.49
CA ASP A 44 -6.40 -5.41 -2.40
C ASP A 44 -5.79 -6.79 -2.71
N PHE A 45 -6.06 -7.74 -1.83
CA PHE A 45 -5.65 -9.15 -1.92
C PHE A 45 -6.88 -10.04 -1.75
N LYS A 46 -6.88 -11.20 -2.43
CA LYS A 46 -7.96 -12.19 -2.28
C LYS A 46 -7.68 -13.15 -1.13
N GLU A 47 -6.41 -13.34 -0.82
CA GLU A 47 -5.89 -14.29 0.14
C GLU A 47 -5.92 -13.71 1.56
N ASP A 48 -6.18 -14.59 2.51
CA ASP A 48 -6.01 -14.27 3.93
C ASP A 48 -4.55 -14.52 4.32
N ILE A 49 -3.82 -13.43 4.55
CA ILE A 49 -2.40 -13.41 4.88
C ILE A 49 -2.25 -12.52 6.11
N ASP A 50 -1.31 -12.85 7.00
CA ASP A 50 -0.88 -11.92 8.04
C ASP A 50 -0.13 -10.74 7.42
N PHE A 51 -0.88 -9.72 7.01
CA PHE A 51 -0.33 -8.56 6.33
C PHE A 51 0.52 -7.68 7.25
N ASN A 52 0.31 -7.72 8.57
CA ASN A 52 1.15 -6.97 9.50
C ASN A 52 2.57 -7.52 9.48
N ASN A 53 2.70 -8.85 9.60
CA ASN A 53 4.00 -9.49 9.49
C ASN A 53 4.61 -9.28 8.10
N PHE A 54 3.82 -9.44 7.03
CA PHE A 54 4.29 -9.25 5.66
C PHE A 54 4.85 -7.84 5.42
N THR A 55 4.14 -6.78 5.82
CA THR A 55 4.60 -5.41 5.61
C THR A 55 5.80 -5.05 6.49
N SER A 56 5.87 -5.59 7.71
CA SER A 56 7.07 -5.47 8.56
C SER A 56 8.31 -6.11 7.93
N MET A 57 8.17 -7.29 7.31
CA MET A 57 9.26 -7.92 6.58
C MET A 57 9.74 -7.06 5.40
N CYS A 58 8.81 -6.54 4.59
CA CYS A 58 9.16 -5.66 3.48
C CYS A 58 9.88 -4.38 3.94
N ALA A 59 9.44 -3.79 5.06
CA ALA A 59 10.05 -2.60 5.63
C ALA A 59 11.50 -2.86 6.07
N SER A 60 11.75 -3.96 6.78
CA SER A 60 13.10 -4.34 7.24
C SER A 60 14.06 -4.56 6.06
N VAL A 61 13.61 -5.19 4.98
CA VAL A 61 14.41 -5.38 3.77
C VAL A 61 14.71 -4.03 3.11
N LEU A 62 13.73 -3.13 3.01
CA LEU A 62 13.91 -1.82 2.42
C LEU A 62 14.89 -0.94 3.23
N GLU A 63 14.80 -0.97 4.56
CA GLU A 63 15.76 -0.29 5.44
C GLU A 63 17.17 -0.84 5.24
N SER A 64 17.32 -2.17 5.27
CA SER A 64 18.62 -2.83 5.03
C SER A 64 19.23 -2.48 3.67
N ALA A 65 18.40 -2.40 2.63
CA ALA A 65 18.84 -2.00 1.28
C ALA A 65 19.21 -0.51 1.19
N THR A 66 18.63 0.34 2.05
CA THR A 66 18.97 1.77 2.08
C THR A 66 20.35 1.99 2.70
N ASP A 67 20.73 1.20 3.70
CA ASP A 67 22.04 1.31 4.38
C ASP A 67 23.22 0.80 3.54
N LEU A 68 22.94 0.08 2.43
CA LEU A 68 23.94 -0.49 1.53
C LEU A 68 24.34 0.42 0.35
N GLY A 69 23.66 1.57 0.16
CA GLY A 69 23.89 2.51 -0.95
C GLY A 69 24.19 3.92 -0.47
#